data_AF-A0A4S2SP94-F1
#
_entry.id   AF-A0A4S2SP94-F1
#
_cell.length_a   1.000
_cell.length_b   1.000
_cell.length_c   1.000
_cell.angle_alpha   90.00
_cell.angle_beta   90.00
_cell.angle_gamma   90.00
#
_symmetry.space_group_name_H-M   'P 1'
#
loop_
_entity.id
_entity.type
_entity.pdbx_description
1 polymer ?
#
loop_
_entity_poly.entity_id
_entity_poly.type
_entity_poly.pdbx_seq_one_letter_code
_entity_poly.pdbx_strand_id
1 'polypeptide(L)' 'MVEIRNNLLDRIAEAEREGWLGEIEGLRVSLGDAEAKISQLDSAEPAAPVSLGLPRPRRI' A
#
# COMPACT_ATOMS: atom_id res chain seq x y z
N MET A 1 -6.46 1.10 1.42
CA MET A 1 -5.18 1.29 0.70
C MET A 1 -5.29 2.25 -0.47
N VAL A 2 -6.39 2.23 -1.25
CA VAL A 2 -6.60 3.19 -2.36
C VAL A 2 -6.66 4.66 -1.92
N GLU A 3 -7.12 4.93 -0.69
CA GLU A 3 -7.23 6.29 -0.14
C GLU A 3 -5.89 7.03 -0.06
N ILE A 4 -4.80 6.37 0.35
CA ILE A 4 -3.46 7.01 0.42
C ILE A 4 -2.98 7.38 -0.99
N ARG A 5 -3.15 6.48 -1.97
CA ARG A 5 -2.80 6.74 -3.38
C ARG A 5 -3.58 7.95 -3.91
N ASN A 6 -4.89 7.98 -3.69
CA ASN A 6 -5.73 9.07 -4.17
C ASN A 6 -5.35 10.41 -3.52
N ASN A 7 -5.07 10.41 -2.22
CA ASN A 7 -4.63 11.63 -1.53
C ASN A 7 -3.29 12.15 -2.05
N LEU A 8 -2.35 11.26 -2.39
CA LEU A 8 -1.08 11.64 -3.02
C LEU A 8 -1.30 12.26 -4.40
N LEU A 9 -2.20 11.70 -5.22
CA LEU A 9 -2.56 12.27 -6.52
C LEU A 9 -3.18 13.67 -6.38
N ASP A 10 -4.08 13.85 -5.43
CA ASP A 10 -4.70 15.16 -5.15
C ASP A 10 -3.64 16.20 -4.74
N ARG A 11 -2.70 15.79 -3.89
CA ARG A 11 -1.62 16.66 -3.41
C ARG A 11 -0.60 17.00 -4.50
N ILE A 12 -0.28 16.05 -5.39
CA ILE A 12 0.56 16.31 -6.57
C ILE A 12 -0.12 17.34 -7.47
N ALA A 13 -1.43 17.16 -7.74
CA ALA A 13 -2.17 18.11 -8.56
C ALA A 13 -2.24 19.51 -7.93
N GLU A 14 -2.33 19.60 -6.60
CA GLU A 14 -2.23 20.87 -5.86
C GLU A 14 -0.85 21.50 -6.02
N ALA A 15 0.22 20.75 -5.75
CA ALA A 15 1.58 21.24 -5.85
C ALA A 15 1.94 21.67 -7.29
N GLU A 16 1.42 21.00 -8.31
CA GLU A 16 1.54 21.39 -9.72
C GLU A 16 0.83 22.72 -10.02
N ARG A 17 -0.39 22.92 -9.47
CA ARG A 17 -1.13 24.19 -9.64
C ARG A 17 -0.44 25.36 -8.93
N GLU A 18 0.10 25.12 -7.74
CA GLU A 18 0.71 26.15 -6.91
C GLU A 18 2.21 26.36 -7.21
N GLY A 19 2.80 25.54 -8.08
CA GLY A 19 4.20 25.65 -8.49
C GLY A 19 5.21 25.22 -7.42
N TRP A 20 4.80 24.37 -6.47
CA TRP A 20 5.66 23.86 -5.40
C TRP A 20 6.57 22.72 -5.88
N LEU A 21 7.51 23.06 -6.77
CA LEU A 21 8.43 22.11 -7.41
C LEU A 21 9.17 21.18 -6.44
N GLY A 22 9.58 21.69 -5.27
CA GLY A 22 10.27 20.87 -4.26
C GLY A 22 9.37 19.83 -3.58
N GLU A 23 8.07 20.09 -3.47
CA GLU A 23 7.14 19.12 -2.88
C GLU A 23 6.71 18.04 -3.90
N ILE A 24 6.59 18.41 -5.17
CA ILE A 24 6.18 17.50 -6.25
C ILE A 24 7.09 16.26 -6.31
N GLU A 25 8.42 16.45 -6.22
CA GLU A 25 9.37 15.33 -6.30
C GLU A 25 9.18 14.34 -5.15
N GLY A 26 9.07 14.83 -3.91
CA GLY A 26 8.85 13.98 -2.73
C GLY A 26 7.50 13.24 -2.77
N LEU A 27 6.47 13.91 -3.28
CA LEU A 27 5.14 13.32 -3.44
C LEU A 27 5.12 12.23 -4.50
N ARG A 28 5.85 12.41 -5.62
CA ARG A 28 5.96 11.39 -6.68
C ARG A 28 6.73 10.15 -6.23
N VAL A 29 7.80 10.33 -5.44
CA VAL A 29 8.51 9.20 -4.82
C VAL A 29 7.58 8.42 -3.90
N SER A 30 6.86 9.14 -3.02
CA SER A 30 5.91 8.53 -2.09
C SER A 30 4.77 7.80 -2.81
N LEU A 31 4.31 8.32 -3.95
CA LEU A 31 3.30 7.67 -4.79
C LEU A 31 3.83 6.34 -5.36
N GLY A 32 5.05 6.33 -5.91
CA GLY A 32 5.67 5.10 -6.42
C GLY A 32 5.80 4.02 -5.35
N ASP A 33 6.24 4.40 -4.14
CA ASP A 33 6.34 3.47 -3.01
C ASP A 33 4.97 2.93 -2.57
N ALA A 34 3.94 3.79 -2.58
CA ALA A 34 2.57 3.40 -2.26
C ALA A 34 2.02 2.41 -3.30
N GLU A 35 2.23 2.67 -4.59
CA GLU A 35 1.82 1.78 -5.68
C GLU A 35 2.52 0.42 -5.62
N ALA A 36 3.83 0.42 -5.37
CA ALA A 36 4.60 -0.81 -5.20
C ALA A 36 4.05 -1.65 -4.03
N LYS A 37 3.71 -1.02 -2.91
CA LYS A 37 3.16 -1.72 -1.75
C LYS A 37 1.75 -2.26 -1.98
N ILE A 38 0.91 -1.52 -2.70
CA ILE A 38 -0.42 -2.00 -3.11
C ILE A 38 -0.25 -3.23 -4.01
N SER A 39 0.60 -3.16 -5.03
CA SER A 39 0.85 -4.30 -5.93
C SER A 39 1.41 -5.52 -5.19
N GLN A 40 2.28 -5.32 -4.20
CA GLN A 40 2.80 -6.41 -3.36
C GLN A 40 1.69 -7.09 -2.57
N LEU A 41 0.76 -6.33 -1.98
CA LEU A 41 -0.37 -6.86 -1.22
C LEU A 41 -1.39 -7.56 -2.12
N ASP A 42 -1.65 -7.01 -3.30
CA ASP A 42 -2.57 -7.60 -4.29
C ASP A 42 -2.02 -8.92 -4.85
N SER A 43 -0.69 -9.06 -4.92
CA SER A 43 0.00 -10.27 -5.39
C SER A 43 0.36 -11.23 -4.25
N ALA A 44 0.08 -10.86 -2.99
CA ALA A 44 0.43 -11.69 -1.85
C ALA A 44 -0.55 -12.86 -1.74
N GLU A 45 -0.03 -14.06 -1.95
CA GLU A 45 -0.77 -15.27 -1.62
C GLU A 45 -1.01 -15.33 -0.09
N PRO A 46 -2.19 -15.79 0.36
CA PRO A 46 -2.44 -16.02 1.77
C PRO A 46 -1.35 -16.93 2.34
N ALA A 47 -0.69 -16.46 3.40
CA ALA A 47 0.35 -17.24 4.05
C ALA A 47 -0.21 -18.62 4.44
N ALA A 48 0.56 -19.68 4.13
CA ALA A 48 0.18 -21.02 4.52
C ALA A 48 0.00 -21.08 6.04
N PRO A 49 -1.05 -21.77 6.55
CA PRO A 49 -1.27 -21.89 7.98
C PRO A 49 -0.04 -22.44 8.69
N VAL A 50 0.52 -21.68 9.63
CA VAL A 50 1.62 -22.16 10.47
C VAL A 50 1.04 -23.10 11.52
N SER A 51 1.55 -24.34 11.55
CA SER A 51 1.14 -25.32 12.56
C SER A 51 1.68 -24.93 13.93
N LEU A 52 0.80 -24.52 14.84
CA LEU A 52 1.14 -24.13 16.21
C LEU A 52 1.19 -25.32 17.18
N GLY A 53 1.12 -26.56 16.68
CA GLY A 53 1.09 -27.77 17.52
C GLY A 53 -0.20 -27.95 18.33
N LEU A 54 -1.26 -27.21 18.00
CA LEU A 54 -2.56 -27.30 18.68
C LEU A 54 -3.19 -28.69 18.48
N PRO A 55 -3.72 -29.31 19.54
CA PRO A 55 -4.42 -30.59 19.42
C PRO A 55 -5.66 -30.41 18.54
N ARG A 56 -5.82 -31.29 17.54
CA ARG A 56 -6.99 -31.26 16.66
C ARG A 56 -8.23 -31.72 17.45
N PRO A 57 -9.37 -31.02 17.33
CA PRO A 57 -10.60 -31.48 17.96
C PRO A 57 -10.95 -32.89 17.45
N ARG A 58 -11.28 -33.79 18.38
CA ARG A 58 -11.71 -35.15 18.04
C ARG A 58 -13.06 -35.05 17.32
N ARG A 59 -13.15 -35.63 16.13
CA ARG A 59 -14.41 -35.72 15.39
C ARG A 59 -15.22 -36.88 16.01
N ILE A 60 -16.43 -36.56 16.49
CA ILE A 60 -17.41 -37.51 17.06
C ILE A 60 -18.25 -38.07 15.93
#